data_AF-A0A6G0TA02-F1
#
_entry.id   AF-A0A6G0TA02-F1
#
_cell.length_a   1.000
_cell.length_b   1.000
_cell.length_c   1.000
_cell.angle_alpha   90.00
_cell.angle_beta   90.00
_cell.angle_gamma   90.00
#
_symmetry.space_group_name_H-M   'P 1'
#
loop_
_entity.id
_entity.type
_entity.pdbx_description
1 polymer ?
#
loop_
_entity_poly.entity_id
_entity_poly.type
_entity_poly.pdbx_seq_one_letter_code
_entity_poly.pdbx_strand_id
1 'polypeptide(L)'
;MTEGVNRVGPDMRKNFINHVIKEEGRAWKLDDMNRHWSICFQQDDDGLRALYNISLLIAKSGKPHTIGKGLILPAINEVIKTMLHKPAFDIIKKIPLSNNTVQRRIDEMAQSVEELLCAFLKATKFSIQLDESTLPGNEALLLAYVRFVKEEKICQGLLFSKNLLTDIKGESIYHTLEEFFKEKEIPMCNIISVTTNGAPAMVGCHRDFIAYLKKTVPNVLPVHSINKIKNNSLNDRLFGQLCTKNDEEFNQLLFHTEIRWLSKGAYSFSNTETIDSAKLEKELIEITTNEELKLKFKEGFQVFWLQKQIPILYPGLWAVVQIFLIAFPSSYLVKRGLSAVTNLLTTKKQWLQITNRGDLRMLLTKIEPNINEILAKHQPHTFHY
;
A
#
# COMPACT_ATOMS: atom_id res chain seq x y z
N MET A 1 -46.09 10.52 -14.62
CA MET A 1 -46.00 9.32 -15.49
C MET A 1 -44.56 8.83 -15.43
N THR A 2 -44.20 8.11 -14.36
CA THR A 2 -42.82 8.17 -13.84
C THR A 2 -42.31 6.83 -13.28
N GLU A 3 -42.87 5.71 -13.74
CA GLU A 3 -42.46 4.34 -13.33
C GLU A 3 -42.15 3.40 -14.52
N GLY A 4 -42.32 3.84 -15.77
CA GLY A 4 -42.27 2.97 -16.96
C GLY A 4 -40.91 2.75 -17.63
N VAL A 5 -39.85 3.50 -17.26
CA VAL A 5 -38.63 3.62 -18.10
C VAL A 5 -37.55 2.57 -17.77
N ASN A 6 -37.62 1.89 -16.62
CA ASN A 6 -36.57 0.97 -16.16
C ASN A 6 -36.67 -0.47 -16.73
N ARG A 7 -37.41 -0.69 -17.82
CA ARG A 7 -37.47 -1.97 -18.56
C ARG A 7 -37.54 -1.75 -20.08
N VAL A 8 -36.54 -1.08 -20.64
CA VAL A 8 -36.48 -0.76 -22.08
C VAL A 8 -35.30 -1.47 -22.74
N GLY A 9 -35.57 -2.64 -23.32
CA GLY A 9 -34.62 -3.38 -24.16
C GLY A 9 -34.32 -2.67 -25.50
N PRO A 10 -33.34 -3.15 -26.28
CA PRO A 10 -32.84 -2.46 -27.47
C PRO A 10 -33.94 -2.15 -28.51
N ASP A 11 -34.90 -3.05 -28.72
CA ASP A 11 -35.99 -2.82 -29.68
C ASP A 11 -36.97 -1.72 -29.24
N MET A 12 -37.28 -1.61 -27.94
CA MET A 12 -38.08 -0.47 -27.46
C MET A 12 -37.32 0.85 -27.52
N ARG A 13 -35.98 0.86 -27.33
CA ARG A 13 -35.18 2.07 -27.63
C ARG A 13 -35.29 2.44 -29.11
N LYS A 14 -35.11 1.47 -30.02
CA LYS A 14 -35.19 1.68 -31.47
C LYS A 14 -36.56 2.19 -31.91
N ASN A 15 -37.63 1.64 -31.34
CA ASN A 15 -39.01 2.08 -31.60
C ASN A 15 -39.30 3.48 -31.02
N PHE A 16 -38.79 3.81 -29.82
CA PHE A 16 -38.95 5.14 -29.24
C PHE A 16 -38.16 6.21 -30.01
N ILE A 17 -36.94 5.90 -30.45
CA ILE A 17 -36.13 6.76 -31.33
C ILE A 17 -36.89 7.00 -32.66
N ASN A 18 -37.41 5.95 -33.29
CA ASN A 18 -38.21 6.07 -34.51
C ASN A 18 -39.52 6.86 -34.31
N HIS A 19 -40.09 6.86 -33.11
CA HIS A 19 -41.29 7.63 -32.77
C HIS A 19 -40.96 9.12 -32.61
N VAL A 20 -39.95 9.46 -31.80
CA VAL A 20 -39.52 10.86 -31.56
C VAL A 20 -39.01 11.53 -32.84
N ILE A 21 -38.21 10.84 -33.66
CA ILE A 21 -37.75 11.35 -34.97
C ILE A 21 -38.93 11.65 -35.91
N LYS A 22 -40.05 10.93 -35.75
CA LYS A 22 -41.25 11.08 -36.59
C LYS A 22 -42.20 12.17 -36.10
N GLU A 23 -42.16 12.56 -34.82
CA GLU A 23 -42.99 13.64 -34.27
C GLU A 23 -42.30 15.01 -34.26
N GLU A 24 -41.00 15.10 -33.95
CA GLU A 24 -40.30 16.40 -33.89
C GLU A 24 -39.81 16.94 -35.25
N GLY A 25 -39.86 16.13 -36.32
CA GLY A 25 -39.53 16.54 -37.68
C GLY A 25 -38.06 16.93 -37.95
N ARG A 26 -37.19 16.91 -36.93
CA ARG A 26 -35.75 17.18 -37.05
C ARG A 26 -34.94 15.89 -36.91
N ALA A 27 -34.29 15.52 -38.01
CA ALA A 27 -33.39 14.37 -38.07
C ALA A 27 -32.07 14.65 -37.32
N TRP A 28 -32.07 14.46 -36.01
CA TRP A 28 -30.84 14.32 -35.23
C TRP A 28 -30.06 13.10 -35.73
N LYS A 29 -28.77 13.26 -36.01
CA LYS A 29 -27.91 12.12 -36.37
C LYS A 29 -27.70 11.24 -35.15
N LEU A 30 -27.67 9.93 -35.38
CA LEU A 30 -27.46 8.94 -34.31
C LEU A 30 -26.13 9.19 -33.57
N ASP A 31 -25.09 9.65 -34.27
CA ASP A 31 -23.80 10.00 -33.69
C ASP A 31 -23.83 11.22 -32.76
N ASP A 32 -24.69 12.21 -33.05
CA ASP A 32 -24.87 13.39 -32.21
C ASP A 32 -25.69 13.05 -30.96
N MET A 33 -26.69 12.17 -31.07
CA MET A 33 -27.36 11.57 -29.91
C MET A 33 -26.40 10.73 -29.05
N ASN A 34 -25.56 9.90 -29.67
CA ASN A 34 -24.57 9.09 -28.97
C ASN A 34 -23.51 9.96 -28.27
N ARG A 35 -23.05 11.05 -28.90
CA ARG A 35 -22.21 12.07 -28.25
C ARG A 35 -22.90 12.70 -27.06
N HIS A 36 -24.14 13.17 -27.24
CA HIS A 36 -24.90 13.84 -26.19
C HIS A 36 -25.13 12.90 -24.98
N TRP A 37 -25.52 11.64 -25.22
CA TRP A 37 -25.63 10.63 -24.17
C TRP A 37 -24.28 10.30 -23.53
N SER A 38 -23.19 10.17 -24.29
CA SER A 38 -21.85 9.93 -23.73
C SER A 38 -21.42 11.06 -22.78
N ILE A 39 -21.66 12.32 -23.16
CA ILE A 39 -21.42 13.50 -22.31
C ILE A 39 -22.31 13.47 -21.06
N CYS A 40 -23.59 13.12 -21.19
CA CYS A 40 -24.51 13.02 -20.05
C CYS A 40 -24.16 11.88 -19.08
N PHE A 41 -23.63 10.75 -19.57
CA PHE A 41 -23.13 9.67 -18.71
C PHE A 41 -21.82 10.04 -17.99
N GLN A 42 -20.92 10.78 -18.65
CA GLN A 42 -19.71 11.33 -18.00
C GLN A 42 -20.07 12.27 -16.84
N GLN A 43 -21.05 13.16 -17.05
CA GLN A 43 -21.49 14.15 -16.06
C GLN A 43 -22.11 13.56 -14.78
N ASP A 44 -22.43 12.27 -14.72
CA ASP A 44 -22.93 11.61 -13.49
C ASP A 44 -21.81 10.93 -12.69
N ASP A 45 -20.82 10.37 -13.37
CA ASP A 45 -19.62 9.78 -12.77
C ASP A 45 -18.70 10.83 -12.11
N ASP A 46 -18.61 12.04 -12.68
CA ASP A 46 -17.71 13.09 -12.17
C ASP A 46 -18.03 13.56 -10.74
N GLY A 47 -19.30 13.57 -10.33
CA GLY A 47 -19.68 13.89 -8.95
C GLY A 47 -19.20 12.82 -7.95
N LEU A 48 -19.26 11.56 -8.36
CA LEU A 48 -18.79 10.41 -7.57
C LEU A 48 -17.25 10.34 -7.55
N ARG A 49 -16.58 10.62 -8.68
CA ARG A 49 -15.12 10.79 -8.77
C ARG A 49 -14.63 11.91 -7.86
N ALA A 50 -15.29 13.06 -7.86
CA ALA A 50 -14.99 14.18 -6.96
C ALA A 50 -15.17 13.79 -5.49
N LEU A 51 -16.24 13.04 -5.15
CA LEU A 51 -16.47 12.52 -3.81
C LEU A 51 -15.35 11.58 -3.33
N TYR A 52 -14.87 10.64 -4.16
CA TYR A 52 -13.71 9.79 -3.82
C TYR A 52 -12.44 10.63 -3.63
N ASN A 53 -12.13 11.54 -4.55
CA ASN A 53 -10.94 12.39 -4.48
C ASN A 53 -10.93 13.26 -3.22
N ILE A 54 -12.06 13.88 -2.85
CA ILE A 54 -12.18 14.67 -1.62
C ILE A 54 -12.05 13.75 -0.38
N SER A 55 -12.67 12.57 -0.40
CA SER A 55 -12.56 11.59 0.70
C SER A 55 -11.11 11.13 0.90
N LEU A 56 -10.35 10.94 -0.19
CA LEU A 56 -8.92 10.59 -0.17
C LEU A 56 -8.08 11.72 0.46
N LEU A 57 -8.38 12.97 0.14
CA LEU A 57 -7.72 14.14 0.74
C LEU A 57 -8.03 14.28 2.24
N ILE A 58 -9.28 14.02 2.67
CA ILE A 58 -9.67 14.00 4.09
C ILE A 58 -8.90 12.91 4.84
N ALA A 59 -8.75 11.71 4.25
CA ALA A 59 -8.02 10.61 4.84
C ALA A 59 -6.51 10.86 4.92
N LYS A 60 -5.86 11.23 3.80
CA LYS A 60 -4.41 11.54 3.73
C LYS A 60 -4.01 12.71 4.65
N SER A 61 -4.94 13.61 4.99
CA SER A 61 -4.71 14.73 5.93
C SER A 61 -5.11 14.42 7.39
N GLY A 62 -5.58 13.20 7.68
CA GLY A 62 -5.95 12.72 9.01
C GLY A 62 -7.18 13.42 9.64
N LYS A 63 -7.91 14.24 8.88
CA LYS A 63 -8.96 15.12 9.40
C LYS A 63 -10.24 14.34 9.78
N PRO A 64 -11.05 14.86 10.72
CA PRO A 64 -12.36 14.29 11.01
C PRO A 64 -13.31 14.49 9.82
N HIS A 65 -14.14 13.49 9.51
CA HIS A 65 -15.01 13.51 8.31
C HIS A 65 -16.02 14.66 8.30
N THR A 66 -16.30 15.27 9.47
CA THR A 66 -17.10 16.49 9.64
C THR A 66 -16.61 17.68 8.80
N ILE A 67 -15.31 17.72 8.43
CA ILE A 67 -14.75 18.77 7.58
C ILE A 67 -15.42 18.83 6.19
N GLY A 68 -15.94 17.70 5.68
CA GLY A 68 -16.66 17.61 4.41
C GLY A 68 -17.88 18.52 4.38
N LYS A 69 -18.82 18.32 5.32
CA LYS A 69 -20.02 19.15 5.46
C LYS A 69 -19.73 20.52 6.09
N GLY A 70 -18.79 20.59 7.04
CA GLY A 70 -18.54 21.79 7.85
C GLY A 70 -17.69 22.88 7.20
N LEU A 71 -16.85 22.54 6.22
CA LEU A 71 -15.94 23.49 5.57
C LEU A 71 -15.85 23.31 4.05
N ILE A 72 -15.74 22.07 3.57
CA ILE A 72 -15.50 21.82 2.14
C ILE A 72 -16.73 22.14 1.29
N LEU A 73 -17.94 21.72 1.69
CA LEU A 73 -19.16 22.12 0.98
C LEU A 73 -19.42 23.65 0.99
N PRO A 74 -19.28 24.37 2.12
CA PRO A 74 -19.31 25.84 2.13
C PRO A 74 -18.27 26.50 1.19
N ALA A 75 -17.04 26.01 1.15
CA ALA A 75 -15.99 26.54 0.27
C ALA A 75 -16.32 26.31 -1.21
N ILE A 76 -16.78 25.11 -1.58
CA ILE A 76 -17.24 24.79 -2.94
C ILE A 76 -18.42 25.68 -3.34
N ASN A 77 -19.39 25.89 -2.43
CA ASN A 77 -20.52 26.78 -2.65
C ASN A 77 -20.07 28.20 -2.99
N GLU A 78 -19.18 28.78 -2.18
CA GLU A 78 -18.77 30.18 -2.36
C GLU A 78 -17.93 30.35 -3.63
N VAL A 79 -17.06 29.41 -3.98
CA VAL A 79 -16.30 29.42 -5.25
C VAL A 79 -17.24 29.38 -6.46
N ILE A 80 -18.24 28.49 -6.50
CA ILE A 80 -19.19 28.39 -7.62
C ILE A 80 -20.06 29.67 -7.73
N LYS A 81 -20.46 30.23 -6.59
CA LYS A 81 -21.26 31.47 -6.52
C LYS A 81 -20.47 32.71 -6.94
N THR A 82 -19.20 32.83 -6.54
CA THR A 82 -18.37 34.03 -6.76
C THR A 82 -17.57 34.01 -8.06
N MET A 83 -16.98 32.87 -8.44
CA MET A 83 -16.13 32.75 -9.63
C MET A 83 -16.90 32.31 -10.88
N LEU A 84 -17.96 31.50 -10.72
CA LEU A 84 -18.74 30.96 -11.84
C LEU A 84 -20.13 31.57 -11.98
N HIS A 85 -20.54 32.44 -11.04
CA HIS A 85 -21.85 33.10 -10.97
C HIS A 85 -23.06 32.16 -11.18
N LYS A 86 -22.95 30.92 -10.70
CA LYS A 86 -23.97 29.87 -10.87
C LYS A 86 -24.59 29.45 -9.53
N PRO A 87 -25.85 28.96 -9.52
CA PRO A 87 -26.40 28.28 -8.36
C PRO A 87 -25.62 26.98 -8.11
N ALA A 88 -25.01 26.86 -6.94
CA ALA A 88 -24.17 25.70 -6.60
C ALA A 88 -24.97 24.43 -6.22
N PHE A 89 -26.29 24.54 -6.06
CA PHE A 89 -27.16 23.51 -5.48
C PHE A 89 -27.04 22.15 -6.18
N ASP A 90 -27.16 22.10 -7.51
CA ASP A 90 -27.15 20.84 -8.26
C ASP A 90 -25.77 20.16 -8.26
N ILE A 91 -24.70 20.95 -8.22
CA ILE A 91 -23.32 20.45 -8.12
C ILE A 91 -23.05 19.89 -6.72
N ILE A 92 -23.46 20.63 -5.67
CA ILE A 92 -23.34 20.20 -4.26
C ILE A 92 -24.15 18.91 -4.02
N LYS A 93 -25.35 18.81 -4.62
CA LYS A 93 -26.20 17.62 -4.53
C LYS A 93 -25.54 16.37 -5.12
N LYS A 94 -24.69 16.51 -6.16
CA LYS A 94 -23.90 15.41 -6.74
C LYS A 94 -22.69 14.98 -5.89
N ILE A 95 -22.26 15.75 -4.89
CA ILE A 95 -21.08 15.44 -4.05
C ILE A 95 -21.49 15.32 -2.56
N PRO A 96 -22.16 14.23 -2.15
CA PRO A 96 -22.74 14.08 -0.81
C PRO A 96 -21.68 13.80 0.29
N LEU A 97 -20.95 14.84 0.72
CA LEU A 97 -19.94 14.83 1.79
C LEU A 97 -20.54 14.71 3.21
N SER A 98 -21.46 13.77 3.44
CA SER A 98 -21.85 13.38 4.79
C SER A 98 -20.76 12.55 5.45
N ASN A 99 -20.63 12.60 6.79
CA ASN A 99 -19.63 11.82 7.53
C ASN A 99 -19.67 10.34 7.15
N ASN A 100 -20.87 9.75 7.10
CA ASN A 100 -21.09 8.34 6.80
C ASN A 100 -20.74 8.01 5.34
N THR A 101 -20.97 8.94 4.41
CA THR A 101 -20.57 8.77 3.01
C THR A 101 -19.05 8.80 2.87
N VAL A 102 -18.41 9.82 3.46
CA VAL A 102 -16.94 9.98 3.42
C VAL A 102 -16.25 8.76 4.05
N GLN A 103 -16.75 8.27 5.20
CA GLN A 103 -16.22 7.05 5.81
C GLN A 103 -16.32 5.85 4.86
N ARG A 104 -17.51 5.55 4.32
CA ARG A 104 -17.70 4.41 3.39
C ARG A 104 -16.76 4.48 2.18
N ARG A 105 -16.59 5.67 1.60
CA ARG A 105 -15.71 5.88 0.44
C ARG A 105 -14.23 5.69 0.80
N ILE A 106 -13.82 6.04 2.02
CA ILE A 106 -12.48 5.75 2.57
C ILE A 106 -12.31 4.25 2.83
N ASP A 107 -13.30 3.58 3.39
CA ASP A 107 -13.29 2.14 3.68
C ASP A 107 -13.17 1.32 2.38
N GLU A 108 -13.97 1.66 1.35
CA GLU A 108 -13.90 1.06 0.00
C GLU A 108 -12.54 1.26 -0.68
N MET A 109 -11.95 2.46 -0.59
CA MET A 109 -10.60 2.71 -1.13
C MET A 109 -9.52 1.91 -0.38
N ALA A 110 -9.64 1.78 0.94
CA ALA A 110 -8.69 1.01 1.75
C ALA A 110 -8.80 -0.50 1.55
N GLN A 111 -9.99 -1.01 1.24
CA GLN A 111 -10.20 -2.39 0.79
C GLN A 111 -9.52 -2.61 -0.57
N SER A 112 -9.76 -1.74 -1.55
CA SER A 112 -9.11 -1.85 -2.88
C SER A 112 -7.58 -1.81 -2.80
N VAL A 113 -7.00 -0.97 -1.92
CA VAL A 113 -5.54 -0.94 -1.68
C VAL A 113 -5.05 -2.21 -0.96
N GLU A 114 -5.85 -2.82 -0.09
CA GLU A 114 -5.53 -4.11 0.54
C GLU A 114 -5.55 -5.25 -0.48
N GLU A 115 -6.58 -5.33 -1.30
CA GLU A 115 -6.76 -6.34 -2.36
C GLU A 115 -5.58 -6.30 -3.34
N LEU A 116 -5.23 -5.11 -3.83
CA LEU A 116 -4.08 -4.88 -4.71
C LEU A 116 -2.75 -5.30 -4.06
N LEU A 117 -2.53 -4.92 -2.80
CA LEU A 117 -1.31 -5.24 -2.07
C LEU A 117 -1.20 -6.74 -1.81
N CYS A 118 -2.24 -7.37 -1.28
CA CYS A 118 -2.27 -8.80 -1.00
C CYS A 118 -2.07 -9.63 -2.28
N ALA A 119 -2.73 -9.28 -3.40
CA ALA A 119 -2.54 -9.93 -4.69
C ALA A 119 -1.07 -9.84 -5.17
N PHE A 120 -0.42 -8.69 -4.99
CA PHE A 120 1.00 -8.53 -5.35
C PHE A 120 1.94 -9.38 -4.47
N LEU A 121 1.63 -9.51 -3.17
CA LEU A 121 2.40 -10.31 -2.21
C LEU A 121 2.24 -11.84 -2.39
N LYS A 122 1.18 -12.31 -3.09
CA LYS A 122 1.06 -13.73 -3.48
C LYS A 122 2.20 -14.17 -4.41
N ALA A 123 2.63 -13.29 -5.32
CA ALA A 123 3.63 -13.60 -6.34
C ALA A 123 5.06 -13.09 -6.02
N THR A 124 5.20 -12.13 -5.10
CA THR A 124 6.46 -11.39 -4.90
C THR A 124 7.12 -11.70 -3.56
N LYS A 125 8.46 -11.78 -3.52
CA LYS A 125 9.23 -11.87 -2.27
C LYS A 125 9.30 -10.51 -1.56
N PHE A 126 9.02 -10.50 -0.26
CA PHE A 126 8.94 -9.28 0.55
C PHE A 126 9.56 -9.44 1.94
N SER A 127 9.89 -8.31 2.56
CA SER A 127 10.23 -8.22 3.98
C SER A 127 9.05 -7.67 4.77
N ILE A 128 8.93 -8.05 6.04
CA ILE A 128 7.87 -7.58 6.94
C ILE A 128 8.46 -6.87 8.17
N GLN A 129 7.80 -5.81 8.64
CA GLN A 129 8.02 -5.21 9.95
C GLN A 129 6.76 -5.36 10.80
N LEU A 130 6.93 -5.76 12.06
CA LEU A 130 5.86 -5.88 13.07
C LEU A 130 6.25 -5.09 14.33
N ASP A 131 5.26 -4.46 14.95
CA ASP A 131 5.37 -3.77 16.25
C ASP A 131 3.99 -3.88 16.94
N GLU A 132 3.99 -4.25 18.21
CA GLU A 132 2.82 -4.27 19.08
C GLU A 132 2.74 -3.00 19.94
N SER A 133 1.53 -2.52 20.23
CA SER A 133 1.34 -1.35 21.09
C SER A 133 0.04 -1.42 21.88
N THR A 134 0.12 -1.11 23.17
CA THR A 134 -1.06 -1.02 24.04
C THR A 134 -1.76 0.32 23.84
N LEU A 135 -3.06 0.29 23.51
CA LEU A 135 -3.90 1.47 23.39
C LEU A 135 -4.39 1.92 24.79
N PRO A 136 -4.71 3.22 24.99
CA PRO A 136 -5.34 3.67 26.23
C PRO A 136 -6.74 3.05 26.34
N GLY A 137 -6.87 2.05 27.21
CA GLY A 137 -7.98 1.09 27.20
C GLY A 137 -7.55 -0.36 27.45
N ASN A 138 -6.23 -0.64 27.42
CA ASN A 138 -5.63 -1.97 27.64
C ASN A 138 -5.90 -3.00 26.53
N GLU A 139 -6.46 -2.57 25.39
CA GLU A 139 -6.40 -3.30 24.13
C GLU A 139 -4.97 -3.24 23.56
N ALA A 140 -4.50 -4.33 22.93
CA ALA A 140 -3.23 -4.35 22.22
C ALA A 140 -3.46 -4.37 20.70
N LEU A 141 -2.68 -3.57 19.96
CA LEU A 141 -2.74 -3.42 18.52
C LEU A 141 -1.46 -3.96 17.87
N LEU A 142 -1.60 -4.87 16.91
CA LEU A 142 -0.50 -5.32 16.06
C LEU A 142 -0.56 -4.56 14.72
N LEU A 143 0.51 -3.83 14.41
CA LEU A 143 0.70 -3.20 13.09
C LEU A 143 1.72 -3.98 12.26
N ALA A 144 1.33 -4.34 11.03
CA ALA A 144 2.17 -5.03 10.07
C ALA A 144 2.44 -4.14 8.85
N TYR A 145 3.72 -3.95 8.51
CA TYR A 145 4.16 -3.27 7.29
C TYR A 145 4.97 -4.22 6.41
N VAL A 146 4.88 -4.05 5.10
CA VAL A 146 5.69 -4.78 4.12
C VAL A 146 6.57 -3.84 3.30
N ARG A 147 7.74 -4.34 2.91
CA ARG A 147 8.69 -3.68 1.99
C ARG A 147 9.05 -4.66 0.89
N PHE A 148 8.97 -4.22 -0.35
CA PHE A 148 9.07 -5.08 -1.53
C PHE A 148 9.58 -4.29 -2.75
N VAL A 149 9.97 -4.99 -3.81
CA VAL A 149 10.34 -4.36 -5.09
C VAL A 149 9.15 -4.44 -6.05
N LYS A 150 8.82 -3.31 -6.68
CA LYS A 150 7.86 -3.21 -7.78
C LYS A 150 8.36 -2.17 -8.78
N GLU A 151 8.32 -2.48 -10.07
CA GLU A 151 8.67 -1.53 -11.16
C GLU A 151 10.01 -0.80 -10.92
N GLU A 152 11.05 -1.57 -10.57
CA GLU A 152 12.43 -1.10 -10.33
C GLU A 152 12.55 -0.10 -9.16
N LYS A 153 11.55 -0.07 -8.27
CA LYS A 153 11.48 0.79 -7.08
C LYS A 153 11.20 -0.03 -5.83
N ILE A 154 11.70 0.44 -4.69
CA ILE A 154 11.39 -0.13 -3.38
C ILE A 154 10.10 0.51 -2.85
N CYS A 155 9.05 -0.30 -2.74
CA CYS A 155 7.76 0.09 -2.20
C CYS A 155 7.64 -0.32 -0.73
N GLN A 156 6.83 0.44 0.02
CA GLN A 156 6.51 0.23 1.43
C GLN A 156 5.01 0.45 1.63
N GLY A 157 4.35 -0.35 2.47
CA GLY A 157 2.93 -0.17 2.78
C GLY A 157 2.49 -0.83 4.08
N LEU A 158 1.41 -0.31 4.68
CA LEU A 158 0.71 -0.95 5.78
C LEU A 158 -0.05 -2.18 5.24
N LEU A 159 0.38 -3.37 5.67
CA LEU A 159 -0.27 -4.63 5.33
C LEU A 159 -1.60 -4.74 6.08
N PHE A 160 -1.56 -4.71 7.42
CA PHE A 160 -2.76 -4.72 8.26
C PHE A 160 -2.53 -4.02 9.60
N SER A 161 -3.66 -3.76 10.26
CA SER A 161 -3.77 -3.39 11.67
C SER A 161 -4.83 -4.30 12.31
N LYS A 162 -4.45 -5.22 13.20
CA LYS A 162 -5.38 -6.15 13.89
C LYS A 162 -5.21 -6.04 15.40
N ASN A 163 -6.32 -6.07 16.14
CA ASN A 163 -6.29 -6.12 17.61
C ASN A 163 -5.87 -7.52 18.08
N LEU A 164 -5.01 -7.58 19.09
CA LEU A 164 -4.64 -8.79 19.81
C LEU A 164 -5.62 -8.98 20.98
N LEU A 165 -6.45 -10.02 20.90
CA LEU A 165 -7.57 -10.25 21.82
C LEU A 165 -7.18 -10.94 23.14
N THR A 166 -6.02 -11.61 23.17
CA THR A 166 -5.62 -12.50 24.27
C THR A 166 -4.49 -11.93 25.10
N ASP A 167 -3.37 -11.62 24.47
CA ASP A 167 -2.15 -11.08 25.08
C ASP A 167 -1.17 -10.61 23.98
N ILE A 168 0.02 -10.15 24.41
CA ILE A 168 1.13 -9.72 23.55
C ILE A 168 2.24 -10.78 23.42
N LYS A 169 1.93 -12.08 23.56
CA LYS A 169 2.92 -13.16 23.38
C LYS A 169 3.23 -13.37 21.90
N GLY A 170 4.44 -13.86 21.62
CA GLY A 170 4.89 -14.18 20.27
C GLY A 170 4.04 -15.21 19.54
N GLU A 171 3.39 -16.11 20.27
CA GLU A 171 2.44 -17.10 19.75
C GLU A 171 1.15 -16.45 19.23
N SER A 172 0.52 -15.55 20.00
CA SER A 172 -0.66 -14.79 19.56
C SER A 172 -0.36 -13.84 18.40
N ILE A 173 0.82 -13.21 18.40
CA ILE A 173 1.32 -12.39 17.28
C ILE A 173 1.53 -13.27 16.03
N TYR A 174 2.11 -14.47 16.18
CA TYR A 174 2.30 -15.41 15.07
C TYR A 174 0.97 -15.88 14.48
N HIS A 175 0.01 -16.30 15.31
CA HIS A 175 -1.29 -16.76 14.80
C HIS A 175 -2.10 -15.62 14.17
N THR A 176 -2.03 -14.39 14.67
CA THR A 176 -2.68 -13.22 14.04
C THR A 176 -2.13 -12.97 12.63
N LEU A 177 -0.82 -13.18 12.43
CA LEU A 177 -0.16 -13.11 11.12
C LEU A 177 -0.55 -14.29 10.23
N GLU A 178 -0.53 -15.51 10.77
CA GLU A 178 -0.88 -16.77 10.08
C GLU A 178 -2.32 -16.78 9.58
N GLU A 179 -3.27 -16.37 10.42
CA GLU A 179 -4.67 -16.21 10.05
C GLU A 179 -4.85 -15.20 8.92
N PHE A 180 -4.21 -14.03 8.97
CA PHE A 180 -4.28 -13.06 7.87
C PHE A 180 -3.66 -13.61 6.57
N PHE A 181 -2.53 -14.30 6.64
CA PHE A 181 -1.89 -14.88 5.46
C PHE A 181 -2.74 -16.00 4.86
N LYS A 182 -3.41 -16.80 5.69
CA LYS A 182 -4.37 -17.83 5.26
C LYS A 182 -5.64 -17.22 4.66
N GLU A 183 -6.20 -16.20 5.32
CA GLU A 183 -7.37 -15.40 4.88
C GLU A 183 -7.14 -14.76 3.50
N LYS A 184 -5.93 -14.25 3.24
CA LYS A 184 -5.55 -13.59 1.98
C LYS A 184 -4.83 -14.50 0.98
N GLU A 185 -4.66 -15.78 1.29
CA GLU A 185 -3.88 -16.78 0.50
C GLU A 185 -2.45 -16.33 0.15
N ILE A 186 -1.77 -15.60 1.05
CA ILE A 186 -0.38 -15.14 0.85
C ILE A 186 0.58 -16.27 1.29
N PRO A 187 1.48 -16.78 0.43
CA PRO A 187 2.43 -17.81 0.81
C PRO A 187 3.43 -17.29 1.86
N MET A 188 3.49 -17.93 3.03
CA MET A 188 4.47 -17.60 4.08
C MET A 188 5.92 -17.62 3.58
N CYS A 189 6.25 -18.52 2.65
CA CYS A 189 7.57 -18.61 2.01
C CYS A 189 7.94 -17.38 1.15
N ASN A 190 7.07 -16.38 1.00
CA ASN A 190 7.40 -15.09 0.39
C ASN A 190 8.04 -14.09 1.35
N ILE A 191 7.96 -14.32 2.67
CA ILE A 191 8.69 -13.52 3.67
C ILE A 191 10.17 -13.90 3.63
N ILE A 192 11.05 -12.99 3.19
CA ILE A 192 12.51 -13.22 3.17
C ILE A 192 13.24 -12.63 4.37
N SER A 193 12.70 -11.55 4.95
CA SER A 193 13.22 -11.00 6.21
C SER A 193 12.12 -10.40 7.08
N VAL A 194 12.39 -10.32 8.37
CA VAL A 194 11.42 -9.91 9.39
C VAL A 194 12.07 -8.97 10.40
N THR A 195 11.40 -7.86 10.71
CA THR A 195 11.92 -6.80 11.57
C THR A 195 10.94 -6.56 12.71
N THR A 196 11.43 -6.55 13.95
CA THR A 196 10.62 -6.41 15.17
C THR A 196 11.25 -5.42 16.13
N ASN A 197 10.48 -4.92 17.09
CA ASN A 197 10.91 -3.87 18.02
C ASN A 197 11.98 -4.30 19.05
N GLY A 198 12.02 -5.59 19.41
CA GLY A 198 12.92 -6.16 20.41
C GLY A 198 12.31 -6.38 21.79
N ALA A 199 10.98 -6.29 21.92
CA ALA A 199 10.27 -6.81 23.08
C ALA A 199 10.56 -8.32 23.24
N PRO A 200 10.68 -8.85 24.48
CA PRO A 200 11.05 -10.25 24.71
C PRO A 200 10.18 -11.25 23.93
N ALA A 201 8.86 -11.04 23.94
CA ALA A 201 7.88 -11.88 23.23
C ALA A 201 8.09 -11.96 21.70
N MET A 202 8.79 -11.00 21.11
CA MET A 202 9.15 -11.05 19.69
C MET A 202 10.38 -11.93 19.43
N VAL A 203 11.39 -11.90 20.32
CA VAL A 203 12.77 -12.31 19.98
C VAL A 203 13.52 -13.15 21.02
N GLY A 204 12.84 -13.66 22.05
CA GLY A 204 13.37 -14.71 22.90
C GLY A 204 13.72 -15.99 22.11
N CYS A 205 14.40 -16.92 22.78
CA CYS A 205 15.00 -18.08 22.13
C CYS A 205 14.06 -19.27 21.90
N HIS A 206 12.90 -19.35 22.57
CA HIS A 206 12.20 -20.64 22.75
C HIS A 206 10.68 -20.62 22.60
N ARG A 207 9.96 -19.50 22.81
CA ARG A 207 8.48 -19.42 22.68
C ARG A 207 8.00 -18.07 22.12
N ASP A 208 8.80 -17.50 21.24
CA ASP A 208 8.74 -16.09 20.85
C ASP A 208 8.50 -15.98 19.34
N PHE A 209 7.94 -14.87 18.86
CA PHE A 209 7.38 -14.77 17.50
C PHE A 209 8.34 -15.25 16.39
N ILE A 210 9.61 -14.84 16.45
CA ILE A 210 10.64 -15.28 15.49
C ILE A 210 10.88 -16.80 15.52
N ALA A 211 10.77 -17.44 16.69
CA ALA A 211 10.93 -18.88 16.84
C ALA A 211 9.73 -19.68 16.30
N TYR A 212 8.51 -19.09 16.29
CA TYR A 212 7.38 -19.68 15.57
C TYR A 212 7.51 -19.47 14.05
N LEU A 213 7.82 -18.24 13.61
CA LEU A 213 7.96 -17.94 12.18
C LEU A 213 9.04 -18.80 11.50
N LYS A 214 10.15 -19.10 12.19
CA LYS A 214 11.20 -20.00 11.68
C LYS A 214 10.78 -21.47 11.52
N LYS A 215 9.70 -21.94 12.14
CA LYS A 215 9.16 -23.30 11.89
C LYS A 215 8.51 -23.37 10.50
N THR A 216 7.84 -22.29 10.11
CA THR A 216 7.08 -22.19 8.85
C THR A 216 7.92 -21.60 7.71
N VAL A 217 8.92 -20.77 8.02
CA VAL A 217 9.85 -20.14 7.08
C VAL A 217 11.29 -20.23 7.61
N PRO A 218 11.96 -21.40 7.51
CA PRO A 218 13.29 -21.62 8.12
C PRO A 218 14.37 -20.62 7.67
N ASN A 219 14.28 -20.15 6.43
CA ASN A 219 15.27 -19.25 5.82
C ASN A 219 14.98 -17.76 6.05
N VAL A 220 13.95 -17.40 6.84
CA VAL A 220 13.65 -15.99 7.12
C VAL A 220 14.77 -15.35 7.94
N LEU A 221 15.27 -14.19 7.48
CA LEU A 221 16.30 -13.43 8.19
C LEU A 221 15.67 -12.50 9.24
N PRO A 222 15.93 -12.67 10.56
CA PRO A 222 15.50 -11.71 11.57
C PRO A 222 16.44 -10.50 11.54
N VAL A 223 15.93 -9.36 11.05
CA VAL A 223 16.64 -8.06 10.99
C VAL A 223 16.61 -7.42 12.38
N HIS A 224 17.22 -8.10 13.34
CA HIS A 224 17.23 -7.69 14.75
C HIS A 224 18.54 -7.01 15.16
N SER A 225 19.48 -6.89 14.22
CA SER A 225 20.89 -6.60 14.51
C SER A 225 21.31 -5.16 14.24
N ILE A 226 20.42 -4.27 13.77
CA ILE A 226 20.81 -2.88 13.45
C ILE A 226 21.16 -2.08 14.73
N ASN A 227 20.48 -2.36 15.86
CA ASN A 227 20.91 -1.86 17.17
C ASN A 227 22.22 -2.50 17.69
N LYS A 228 22.67 -3.64 17.15
CA LYS A 228 24.04 -4.17 17.39
C LYS A 228 25.07 -3.52 16.47
N ILE A 229 24.69 -3.15 15.24
CA ILE A 229 25.52 -2.40 14.28
C ILE A 229 25.80 -0.97 14.77
N LYS A 230 24.86 -0.35 15.51
CA LYS A 230 25.03 0.93 16.23
C LYS A 230 26.23 0.99 17.18
N ASN A 231 26.64 -0.14 17.77
CA ASN A 231 27.71 -0.16 18.76
C ASN A 231 29.11 0.12 18.16
N ASN A 232 29.20 0.46 16.87
CA ASN A 232 30.37 1.02 16.22
C ASN A 232 30.04 2.43 15.70
N SER A 233 30.70 3.45 16.25
CA SER A 233 30.48 4.87 15.96
C SER A 233 30.77 5.29 14.51
N LEU A 234 31.60 4.53 13.79
CA LEU A 234 31.84 4.78 12.35
C LEU A 234 30.63 4.38 11.51
N ASN A 235 29.97 3.27 11.86
CA ASN A 235 28.74 2.84 11.18
C ASN A 235 27.64 3.88 11.40
N ASP A 236 27.45 4.34 12.64
CA ASP A 236 26.42 5.32 12.99
C ASP A 236 26.55 6.64 12.22
N ARG A 237 27.79 7.15 12.05
CA ARG A 237 28.03 8.37 11.28
C ARG A 237 27.77 8.21 9.78
N LEU A 238 28.17 7.09 9.18
CA LEU A 238 27.91 6.77 7.76
C LEU A 238 26.42 6.52 7.49
N PHE A 239 25.75 5.90 8.46
CA PHE A 239 24.30 5.70 8.52
C PHE A 239 23.53 7.03 8.62
N GLY A 240 24.12 8.02 9.30
CA GLY A 240 23.65 9.41 9.35
C GLY A 240 23.67 10.14 8.01
N GLN A 241 24.80 10.15 7.31
CA GLN A 241 25.04 10.95 6.09
C GLN A 241 24.18 10.56 4.86
N LEU A 242 23.32 9.54 4.99
CA LEU A 242 22.85 8.76 3.87
C LEU A 242 21.33 8.73 3.73
N CYS A 243 20.56 8.73 4.82
CA CYS A 243 19.12 8.99 4.70
C CYS A 243 18.86 10.47 4.34
N THR A 244 19.79 11.37 4.67
CA THR A 244 19.84 12.76 4.17
C THR A 244 19.94 12.86 2.65
N LYS A 245 20.33 11.78 1.93
CA LYS A 245 20.32 11.71 0.47
C LYS A 245 19.08 11.06 -0.13
N ASN A 246 18.19 10.48 0.68
CA ASN A 246 17.07 9.65 0.26
C ASN A 246 15.68 10.22 0.65
N ASP A 247 15.61 11.45 1.17
CA ASP A 247 14.40 12.06 1.76
C ASP A 247 13.70 11.19 2.83
N GLU A 248 14.45 10.34 3.54
CA GLU A 248 13.97 9.63 4.73
C GLU A 248 14.50 10.32 6.00
N GLU A 249 13.57 10.88 6.78
CA GLU A 249 13.79 11.72 7.99
C GLU A 249 14.58 11.01 9.12
N PHE A 250 14.76 9.69 9.04
CA PHE A 250 15.46 8.88 10.02
C PHE A 250 16.57 8.06 9.35
N ASN A 251 17.78 8.63 9.40
CA ASN A 251 19.12 8.03 9.35
C ASN A 251 19.18 6.53 9.70
N GLN A 252 20.17 5.79 9.13
CA GLN A 252 20.55 4.29 9.15
C GLN A 252 19.43 3.75 8.11
N LEU A 253 19.68 3.20 6.89
CA LEU A 253 20.73 2.28 6.38
C LEU A 253 21.19 2.47 4.91
N LEU A 254 22.52 2.40 4.70
CA LEU A 254 23.16 1.55 3.68
C LEU A 254 24.49 1.01 4.26
N PHE A 255 24.90 -0.20 3.86
CA PHE A 255 26.30 -0.59 3.88
C PHE A 255 26.96 -0.13 2.58
N HIS A 256 28.10 0.56 2.69
CA HIS A 256 28.96 0.86 1.55
C HIS A 256 30.34 0.27 1.79
N THR A 257 30.59 -0.89 1.17
CA THR A 257 31.92 -1.37 0.82
C THR A 257 31.79 -2.24 -0.43
N GLU A 258 32.81 -2.19 -1.27
CA GLU A 258 32.82 -2.92 -2.55
C GLU A 258 32.88 -4.45 -2.34
N ILE A 259 32.79 -5.18 -3.45
CA ILE A 259 32.71 -6.64 -3.53
C ILE A 259 33.98 -7.29 -2.94
N ARG A 260 33.95 -7.52 -1.63
CA ARG A 260 35.06 -8.10 -0.82
C ARG A 260 34.62 -8.95 0.37
N TRP A 261 33.32 -9.00 0.67
CA TRP A 261 32.77 -9.81 1.76
C TRP A 261 32.32 -11.21 1.29
N LEU A 262 31.88 -11.35 0.02
CA LEU A 262 31.68 -12.66 -0.60
C LEU A 262 33.00 -13.46 -0.73
N SER A 263 34.14 -12.78 -0.93
CA SER A 263 35.47 -13.41 -1.00
C SER A 263 36.13 -13.67 0.37
N LYS A 264 35.38 -13.57 1.47
CA LYS A 264 35.84 -13.92 2.83
C LYS A 264 34.72 -14.64 3.58
N GLY A 265 34.70 -15.97 3.48
CA GLY A 265 33.72 -16.87 4.12
C GLY A 265 33.77 -16.86 5.64
N ALA A 266 33.41 -15.73 6.26
CA ALA A 266 33.42 -15.48 7.70
C ALA A 266 32.05 -14.98 8.22
N TYR A 267 31.00 -15.10 7.40
CA TYR A 267 29.62 -15.18 7.87
C TYR A 267 29.12 -16.60 7.63
N SER A 268 28.74 -17.31 8.69
CA SER A 268 28.09 -18.60 8.56
C SER A 268 26.65 -18.37 8.07
N PHE A 269 26.43 -18.56 6.77
CA PHE A 269 25.09 -18.60 6.18
C PHE A 269 24.43 -19.96 6.49
N SER A 270 24.09 -20.19 7.77
CA SER A 270 23.33 -21.36 8.25
C SER A 270 21.88 -21.47 7.71
N ASN A 271 21.55 -20.68 6.69
CA ASN A 271 20.21 -20.47 6.14
C ASN A 271 20.21 -20.40 4.59
N THR A 272 21.35 -20.73 3.93
CA THR A 272 21.44 -20.85 2.47
C THR A 272 22.13 -22.14 2.02
N GLU A 273 21.80 -23.27 2.67
CA GLU A 273 22.26 -24.62 2.29
C GLU A 273 21.81 -25.05 0.87
N THR A 274 21.04 -24.21 0.19
CA THR A 274 20.45 -24.44 -1.15
C THR A 274 21.05 -23.57 -2.27
N ILE A 275 22.00 -22.68 -1.98
CA ILE A 275 22.66 -21.86 -3.01
C ILE A 275 24.11 -22.33 -3.18
N ASP A 276 24.41 -22.85 -4.37
CA ASP A 276 25.76 -23.27 -4.76
C ASP A 276 26.75 -22.09 -4.74
N SER A 277 27.82 -22.22 -3.95
CA SER A 277 28.89 -21.22 -3.84
C SER A 277 29.60 -21.01 -5.17
N ALA A 278 29.84 -22.08 -5.94
CA ALA A 278 30.51 -21.98 -7.24
C ALA A 278 29.67 -21.19 -8.24
N LYS A 279 28.34 -21.31 -8.19
CA LYS A 279 27.41 -20.47 -8.96
C LYS A 279 27.47 -19.00 -8.53
N LEU A 280 27.46 -18.71 -7.22
CA LEU A 280 27.57 -17.33 -6.72
C LEU A 280 28.90 -16.68 -7.12
N GLU A 281 30.01 -17.42 -6.98
CA GLU A 281 31.36 -16.97 -7.37
C GLU A 281 31.43 -16.70 -8.88
N LYS A 282 30.83 -17.57 -9.71
CA LYS A 282 30.73 -17.34 -11.17
C LYS A 282 29.91 -16.09 -11.51
N GLU A 283 28.69 -15.95 -10.97
CA GLU A 283 27.86 -14.75 -11.18
C GLU A 283 28.61 -13.48 -10.75
N LEU A 284 29.42 -13.57 -9.68
CA LEU A 284 30.22 -12.46 -9.17
C LEU A 284 31.38 -12.07 -10.09
N ILE A 285 32.06 -13.04 -10.72
CA ILE A 285 33.11 -12.79 -11.71
C ILE A 285 32.51 -12.15 -12.96
N GLU A 286 31.36 -12.63 -13.43
CA GLU A 286 30.67 -12.09 -14.61
C GLU A 286 30.18 -10.65 -14.38
N ILE A 287 29.56 -10.35 -13.23
CA ILE A 287 29.07 -9.00 -12.92
C ILE A 287 30.21 -8.00 -12.66
N THR A 288 31.37 -8.46 -12.18
CA THR A 288 32.56 -7.60 -11.91
C THR A 288 33.49 -7.45 -13.11
N THR A 289 33.32 -8.22 -14.19
CA THR A 289 34.07 -8.06 -15.45
C THR A 289 33.30 -7.26 -16.51
N ASN A 290 31.98 -7.15 -16.39
CA ASN A 290 31.13 -6.41 -17.32
C ASN A 290 31.26 -4.87 -17.17
N GLU A 291 31.88 -4.21 -18.16
CA GLU A 291 32.08 -2.74 -18.17
C GLU A 291 30.78 -1.93 -18.26
N GLU A 292 29.74 -2.40 -18.96
CA GLU A 292 28.45 -1.71 -19.03
C GLU A 292 27.78 -1.65 -17.64
N LEU A 293 27.85 -2.77 -16.92
CA LEU A 293 27.35 -2.87 -15.55
C LEU A 293 28.18 -2.04 -14.57
N LYS A 294 29.51 -1.94 -14.76
CA LYS A 294 30.36 -1.00 -13.98
C LYS A 294 29.99 0.47 -14.21
N LEU A 295 29.57 0.86 -15.42
CA LEU A 295 29.08 2.21 -15.68
C LEU A 295 27.77 2.46 -14.94
N LYS A 296 26.79 1.56 -15.08
CA LYS A 296 25.49 1.63 -14.37
C LYS A 296 25.62 1.57 -12.85
N PHE A 297 26.62 0.87 -12.31
CA PHE A 297 26.88 0.84 -10.87
C PHE A 297 27.23 2.22 -10.29
N LYS A 298 27.83 3.12 -11.09
CA LYS A 298 28.15 4.50 -10.68
C LYS A 298 26.90 5.39 -10.51
N GLU A 299 25.77 5.00 -11.09
CA GLU A 299 24.48 5.69 -10.91
C GLU A 299 23.87 5.42 -9.53
N GLY A 300 24.32 4.38 -8.83
CA GLY A 300 24.05 4.12 -7.42
C GLY A 300 23.56 2.70 -7.16
N PHE A 301 23.89 2.16 -5.98
CA PHE A 301 23.63 0.76 -5.59
C PHE A 301 22.16 0.33 -5.79
N GLN A 302 21.19 1.14 -5.35
CA GLN A 302 19.78 0.78 -5.49
C GLN A 302 19.35 0.80 -6.97
N VAL A 303 19.69 1.85 -7.71
CA VAL A 303 19.39 1.97 -9.15
C VAL A 303 19.95 0.77 -9.91
N PHE A 304 21.21 0.40 -9.63
CA PHE A 304 21.88 -0.73 -10.25
C PHE A 304 21.17 -2.07 -10.01
N TRP A 305 20.91 -2.44 -8.75
CA TRP A 305 20.37 -3.77 -8.44
C TRP A 305 18.88 -3.92 -8.77
N LEU A 306 18.10 -2.83 -8.76
CA LEU A 306 16.66 -2.88 -9.02
C LEU A 306 16.29 -3.04 -10.51
N GLN A 307 17.26 -2.95 -11.43
CA GLN A 307 17.09 -3.16 -12.88
C GLN A 307 16.50 -4.54 -13.21
N LYS A 308 15.47 -4.58 -14.07
CA LYS A 308 14.74 -5.81 -14.46
C LYS A 308 15.62 -6.97 -14.96
N GLN A 309 16.76 -6.71 -15.60
CA GLN A 309 17.64 -7.78 -16.09
C GLN A 309 18.52 -8.41 -15.01
N ILE A 310 18.75 -7.75 -13.87
CA ILE A 310 19.65 -8.28 -12.82
C ILE A 310 19.09 -9.56 -12.15
N PRO A 311 17.79 -9.65 -11.78
CA PRO A 311 17.19 -10.90 -11.31
C PRO A 311 17.20 -12.05 -12.32
N ILE A 312 17.33 -11.75 -13.61
CA ILE A 312 17.30 -12.72 -14.71
C ILE A 312 18.71 -13.25 -15.02
N LEU A 313 19.69 -12.34 -15.07
CA LEU A 313 21.09 -12.66 -15.40
C LEU A 313 21.87 -13.21 -14.20
N TYR A 314 21.62 -12.67 -13.00
CA TYR A 314 22.34 -12.99 -11.77
C TYR A 314 21.37 -13.40 -10.63
N PRO A 315 20.59 -14.49 -10.82
CA PRO A 315 19.54 -14.88 -9.88
C PRO A 315 20.06 -15.29 -8.49
N GLY A 316 21.29 -15.82 -8.40
CA GLY A 316 21.92 -16.14 -7.12
C GLY A 316 22.31 -14.88 -6.34
N LEU A 317 23.03 -13.95 -6.98
CA LEU A 317 23.38 -12.66 -6.38
C LEU A 317 22.14 -11.85 -6.04
N TRP A 318 21.13 -11.85 -6.91
CA TRP A 318 19.85 -11.19 -6.63
C TRP A 318 19.16 -11.76 -5.40
N ALA A 319 19.09 -13.09 -5.25
CA ALA A 319 18.47 -13.72 -4.07
C ALA A 319 19.14 -13.28 -2.75
N VAL A 320 20.45 -13.06 -2.75
CA VAL A 320 21.20 -12.52 -1.60
C VAL A 320 20.95 -11.01 -1.43
N VAL A 321 21.13 -10.21 -2.49
CA VAL A 321 21.07 -8.74 -2.42
C VAL A 321 19.65 -8.22 -2.17
N GLN A 322 18.61 -8.90 -2.67
CA GLN A 322 17.22 -8.54 -2.42
C GLN A 322 16.92 -8.45 -0.92
N ILE A 323 17.42 -9.40 -0.12
CA ILE A 323 17.22 -9.41 1.34
C ILE A 323 17.71 -8.10 1.98
N PHE A 324 18.86 -7.58 1.52
CA PHE A 324 19.43 -6.33 2.04
C PHE A 324 18.74 -5.07 1.48
N LEU A 325 18.26 -5.10 0.23
CA LEU A 325 17.53 -3.98 -0.39
C LEU A 325 16.18 -3.72 0.30
N ILE A 326 15.42 -4.77 0.61
CA ILE A 326 14.06 -4.64 1.14
C ILE A 326 13.90 -4.95 2.63
N ALA A 327 14.97 -5.35 3.34
CA ALA A 327 14.99 -5.28 4.81
C ALA A 327 14.57 -3.88 5.31
N PHE A 328 13.88 -3.81 6.45
CA PHE A 328 13.58 -2.52 7.08
C PHE A 328 14.83 -2.01 7.81
N PRO A 329 15.22 -0.74 7.60
CA PRO A 329 16.48 -0.21 8.15
C PRO A 329 16.34 0.25 9.61
N SER A 330 15.13 0.61 10.03
CA SER A 330 14.80 1.08 11.37
C SER A 330 13.33 0.76 11.67
N SER A 331 12.91 0.87 12.93
CA SER A 331 11.49 0.66 13.29
C SER A 331 10.57 1.85 12.96
N TYR A 332 11.08 2.87 12.25
CA TYR A 332 10.41 4.16 12.04
C TYR A 332 9.01 4.05 11.42
N LEU A 333 8.79 3.18 10.42
CA LEU A 333 7.51 3.14 9.70
C LEU A 333 6.36 2.71 10.63
N VAL A 334 6.54 1.70 11.47
CA VAL A 334 5.50 1.34 12.44
C VAL A 334 5.38 2.38 13.56
N LYS A 335 6.48 3.01 14.01
CA LYS A 335 6.39 4.14 14.97
C LYS A 335 5.59 5.33 14.42
N ARG A 336 5.75 5.66 13.13
CA ARG A 336 4.91 6.63 12.41
C ARG A 336 3.45 6.13 12.36
N GLY A 337 3.23 4.84 12.13
CA GLY A 337 1.92 4.19 12.21
C GLY A 337 1.24 4.35 13.58
N LEU A 338 1.94 4.04 14.66
CA LEU A 338 1.45 4.18 16.04
C LEU A 338 1.19 5.65 16.41
N SER A 339 2.03 6.58 15.97
CA SER A 339 1.77 8.02 16.11
C SER A 339 0.49 8.43 15.37
N ALA A 340 0.27 7.92 14.15
CA ALA A 340 -0.97 8.14 13.41
C ALA A 340 -2.21 7.53 14.09
N VAL A 341 -2.11 6.35 14.71
CA VAL A 341 -3.16 5.78 15.56
C VAL A 341 -3.50 6.71 16.72
N THR A 342 -2.51 7.19 17.48
CA THR A 342 -2.71 8.13 18.59
C THR A 342 -3.36 9.45 18.14
N ASN A 343 -2.94 9.98 16.99
CA ASN A 343 -3.53 11.17 16.39
C ASN A 343 -4.98 10.95 15.93
N LEU A 344 -5.30 9.76 15.39
CA LEU A 344 -6.68 9.40 15.00
C LEU A 344 -7.58 9.17 16.22
N LEU A 345 -7.10 8.50 17.28
CA LEU A 345 -7.82 8.33 18.56
C LEU A 345 -8.21 9.69 19.15
N THR A 346 -7.23 10.59 19.32
CA THR A 346 -7.43 11.92 19.91
C THR A 346 -8.32 12.82 19.05
N THR A 347 -8.13 12.81 17.72
CA THR A 347 -8.88 13.69 16.79
C THR A 347 -10.31 13.22 16.53
N LYS A 348 -10.55 11.91 16.41
CA LYS A 348 -11.86 11.36 16.00
C LYS A 348 -12.71 10.83 17.15
N LYS A 349 -12.14 10.61 18.36
CA LYS A 349 -12.81 10.04 19.55
C LYS A 349 -13.56 8.71 19.31
N GLN A 350 -13.22 7.99 18.24
CA GLN A 350 -13.87 6.74 17.82
C GLN A 350 -12.90 5.56 18.02
N TRP A 351 -12.69 5.23 19.30
CA TRP A 351 -11.73 4.25 19.80
C TRP A 351 -11.92 2.86 19.19
N LEU A 352 -13.15 2.34 19.24
CA LEU A 352 -13.53 0.94 18.98
C LEU A 352 -13.43 0.45 17.51
N GLN A 353 -12.88 1.23 16.58
CA GLN A 353 -12.92 0.89 15.14
C GLN A 353 -11.69 1.27 14.32
N ILE A 354 -10.54 1.60 14.92
CA ILE A 354 -9.35 2.00 14.13
C ILE A 354 -8.83 0.87 13.22
N THR A 355 -8.92 -0.39 13.63
CA THR A 355 -8.60 -1.57 12.80
C THR A 355 -9.61 -1.82 11.68
N ASN A 356 -10.86 -1.36 11.87
CA ASN A 356 -12.01 -1.73 11.04
C ASN A 356 -12.36 -0.61 10.03
N ARG A 357 -11.46 0.36 9.83
CA ARG A 357 -11.69 1.55 9.02
C ARG A 357 -10.52 1.85 8.11
N GLY A 358 -10.84 2.29 6.90
CA GLY A 358 -9.85 2.65 5.90
C GLY A 358 -9.00 3.87 6.27
N ASP A 359 -9.47 4.70 7.20
CA ASP A 359 -8.79 5.92 7.67
C ASP A 359 -7.30 5.71 7.95
N LEU A 360 -6.95 4.64 8.69
CA LEU A 360 -5.56 4.35 9.08
C LEU A 360 -4.70 3.94 7.88
N ARG A 361 -5.22 3.06 7.00
CA ARG A 361 -4.50 2.63 5.79
C ARG A 361 -4.32 3.79 4.81
N MET A 362 -5.37 4.57 4.55
CA MET A 362 -5.31 5.68 3.58
C MET A 362 -4.44 6.86 4.06
N LEU A 363 -4.20 6.99 5.36
CA LEU A 363 -3.24 7.93 5.95
C LEU A 363 -1.78 7.45 5.88
N LEU A 364 -1.54 6.14 5.91
CA LEU A 364 -0.19 5.55 6.03
C LEU A 364 0.34 4.91 4.74
N THR A 365 -0.52 4.64 3.76
CA THR A 365 -0.13 4.03 2.49
C THR A 365 0.52 5.02 1.53
N LYS A 366 1.58 4.59 0.83
CA LYS A 366 2.11 5.26 -0.37
C LYS A 366 1.45 4.75 -1.66
N ILE A 367 0.60 3.73 -1.58
CA ILE A 367 -0.11 3.12 -2.72
C ILE A 367 -1.42 3.86 -2.93
N GLU A 368 -1.66 4.34 -4.15
CA GLU A 368 -2.90 5.07 -4.49
C GLU A 368 -4.05 4.10 -4.84
N PRO A 369 -5.30 4.41 -4.45
CA PRO A 369 -6.45 3.56 -4.76
C PRO A 369 -6.85 3.69 -6.24
N ASN A 370 -7.26 2.58 -6.87
CA ASN A 370 -7.72 2.60 -8.26
C ASN A 370 -9.17 3.11 -8.34
N ILE A 371 -9.37 4.42 -8.14
CA ILE A 371 -10.70 5.05 -8.08
C ILE A 371 -11.54 4.73 -9.31
N ASN A 372 -10.96 4.68 -10.52
CA ASN A 372 -11.70 4.37 -11.75
C ASN A 372 -12.28 2.93 -11.76
N GLU A 373 -11.58 1.97 -11.16
CA GLU A 373 -12.11 0.60 -11.00
C GLU A 373 -13.18 0.52 -9.91
N ILE A 374 -13.04 1.29 -8.82
CA ILE A 374 -14.08 1.40 -7.78
C ILE A 374 -15.34 2.06 -8.34
N LEU A 375 -15.20 3.06 -9.23
CA LEU A 375 -16.30 3.67 -9.97
C LEU A 375 -16.97 2.68 -10.93
N ALA A 376 -16.20 1.88 -11.68
CA ALA A 376 -16.74 0.84 -12.56
C ALA A 376 -17.56 -0.21 -11.78
N LYS A 377 -17.16 -0.57 -10.54
CA LYS A 377 -17.95 -1.45 -9.65
C LYS A 377 -19.26 -0.81 -9.16
N HIS A 378 -19.41 0.52 -9.25
CA HIS A 378 -20.63 1.25 -8.91
C HIS A 378 -21.56 1.51 -10.11
N GLN A 379 -21.08 1.34 -11.34
CA GLN A 379 -21.92 1.45 -12.52
C GLN A 379 -22.82 0.20 -12.63
N PRO A 380 -24.14 0.36 -12.89
CA PRO A 380 -25.02 -0.79 -13.03
C PRO A 380 -24.56 -1.63 -14.22
N HIS A 381 -24.38 -2.94 -14.01
CA HIS A 381 -23.93 -3.84 -15.06
C HIS A 381 -24.91 -3.82 -16.25
N THR A 382 -24.53 -3.14 -17.33
CA THR A 382 -25.17 -3.30 -18.63
C THR A 382 -24.87 -4.70 -19.13
N PHE A 383 -25.79 -5.63 -18.87
CA PHE A 383 -25.75 -6.97 -19.45
C PHE A 383 -25.67 -6.86 -20.97
N HIS A 384 -24.53 -7.29 -21.51
CA HIS A 384 -24.37 -7.48 -22.95
C HIS A 384 -25.09 -8.78 -23.34
N TYR A 385 -26.21 -8.62 -24.04
CA TYR A 385 -26.97 -9.63 -24.77
C TYR A 385 -27.18 -9.12 -26.20
#